data_AF-A0AAX3YRH4-F1
#
_entry.id   AF-A0AAX3YRH4-F1
#
_cell.length_a   1.000
_cell.length_b   1.000
_cell.length_c   1.000
_cell.angle_alpha   90.00
_cell.angle_beta   90.00
_cell.angle_gamma   90.00
#
_symmetry.space_group_name_H-M   'P 1'
#
loop_
_entity.id
_entity.type
_entity.pdbx_description
1 polymer ?
#
loop_
_entity_poly.entity_id
_entity_poly.type
_entity_poly.pdbx_seq_one_letter_code
_entity_poly.pdbx_strand_id
1 'polypeptide(L)'
;MGWDDFHRRNRAIDAVLDYAHRTGQTSLPFEEVPEVTTIFEHRKDLFLALQAKWSRTLAGYMEYELYDDEENSGMNSEYLAEVAWNNAVARQPTLRRLLDSNEFLLIKGRWAVSAREFASSS
;
A
#
# COMPACT_ATOMS: atom_id res chain seq x y z
N MET A 1 15.99 -11.14 -5.17
CA MET A 1 14.73 -11.30 -5.93
C MET A 1 15.05 -11.27 -7.41
N GLY A 2 14.48 -12.18 -8.20
CA GLY A 2 14.60 -12.17 -9.65
C GLY A 2 13.54 -11.29 -10.30
N TRP A 3 13.75 -10.92 -11.57
CA TRP A 3 12.79 -10.17 -12.38
C TRP A 3 11.38 -10.80 -12.39
N ASP A 4 11.33 -12.12 -12.49
CA ASP A 4 10.07 -12.88 -12.48
C ASP A 4 9.32 -12.82 -11.14
N ASP A 5 10.05 -12.79 -10.02
CA ASP A 5 9.50 -12.68 -8.68
C ASP A 5 8.84 -11.30 -8.44
N PHE A 6 9.49 -10.24 -8.93
CA PHE A 6 8.93 -8.89 -8.91
C PHE A 6 7.61 -8.80 -9.69
N HIS A 7 7.55 -9.37 -10.89
CA HIS A 7 6.32 -9.38 -11.69
C HIS A 7 5.21 -10.21 -11.05
N ARG A 8 5.53 -11.38 -10.48
CA ARG A 8 4.57 -12.19 -9.74
C ARG A 8 3.99 -11.43 -8.55
N ARG A 9 4.83 -10.72 -7.79
CA ARG A 9 4.38 -9.90 -6.66
C ARG A 9 3.44 -8.78 -7.09
N ASN A 10 3.74 -8.09 -8.19
CA ASN A 10 2.85 -7.04 -8.73
C ASN A 10 1.51 -7.61 -9.22
N ARG A 11 1.50 -8.75 -9.92
CA ARG A 11 0.25 -9.38 -10.35
C ARG A 11 -0.64 -9.77 -9.17
N ALA A 12 -0.05 -10.32 -8.10
CA ALA A 12 -0.81 -10.65 -6.89
C ALA A 12 -1.41 -9.39 -6.23
N ILE A 13 -0.67 -8.28 -6.19
CA ILE A 13 -1.20 -7.00 -5.69
C ILE A 13 -2.37 -6.51 -6.55
N ASP A 14 -2.23 -6.55 -7.87
CA ASP A 14 -3.28 -6.10 -8.78
C ASP A 14 -4.54 -6.98 -8.65
N ALA A 15 -4.39 -8.30 -8.52
CA ALA A 15 -5.50 -9.21 -8.27
C ALA A 15 -6.25 -8.91 -6.96
N VAL A 16 -5.54 -8.52 -5.89
CA VAL A 16 -6.15 -8.07 -4.63
C VAL A 16 -6.97 -6.81 -4.81
N LEU A 17 -6.40 -5.81 -5.50
CA LEU A 17 -7.09 -4.55 -5.75
C LEU A 17 -8.33 -4.76 -6.62
N ASP A 18 -8.24 -5.60 -7.65
CA ASP A 18 -9.37 -5.93 -8.52
C ASP A 18 -10.45 -6.72 -7.77
N TYR A 19 -10.07 -7.62 -6.87
CA TYR A 19 -11.02 -8.34 -6.03
C TYR A 19 -11.75 -7.38 -5.08
N ALA A 20 -11.01 -6.58 -4.30
CA ALA A 20 -11.58 -5.63 -3.36
C ALA A 20 -12.44 -4.55 -4.03
N HIS A 21 -12.09 -4.16 -5.26
CA HIS A 21 -12.90 -3.24 -6.04
C HIS A 21 -14.24 -3.88 -6.41
N ARG A 22 -14.22 -5.09 -6.98
CA ARG A 22 -15.43 -5.80 -7.43
C ARG A 22 -16.38 -6.18 -6.30
N THR A 23 -15.84 -6.55 -5.14
CA THR A 23 -16.64 -7.00 -3.99
C THR A 23 -17.00 -5.88 -3.03
N GLY A 24 -16.39 -4.70 -3.18
CA GLY A 24 -16.52 -3.60 -2.21
C GLY A 24 -15.87 -3.89 -0.86
N GLN A 25 -15.06 -4.95 -0.75
CA GLN A 25 -14.45 -5.36 0.51
C GLN A 25 -13.47 -4.29 1.03
N THR A 26 -13.53 -4.03 2.33
CA THR A 26 -12.65 -3.09 3.04
C THR A 26 -11.57 -3.80 3.87
N SER A 27 -11.82 -5.04 4.29
CA SER A 27 -10.80 -5.90 4.88
C SER A 27 -9.82 -6.40 3.82
N LEU A 28 -8.56 -6.61 4.21
CA LEU A 28 -7.53 -7.09 3.29
C LEU A 28 -7.84 -8.50 2.73
N PRO A 29 -8.11 -8.65 1.41
CA PRO A 29 -8.35 -9.95 0.77
C PRO A 29 -7.03 -10.72 0.68
N PHE A 30 -6.87 -11.73 1.53
CA PHE A 30 -5.63 -12.51 1.61
C PHE A 30 -5.86 -13.97 1.29
N GLU A 31 -6.91 -14.57 1.87
CA GLU A 31 -7.28 -15.97 1.61
C GLU A 31 -8.24 -16.08 0.41
N GLU A 32 -8.92 -14.97 0.10
CA GLU A 32 -9.92 -14.86 -0.94
C GLU A 32 -9.32 -14.82 -2.35
N VAL A 33 -8.02 -14.53 -2.46
CA VAL A 33 -7.28 -14.44 -3.73
C VAL A 33 -6.16 -15.50 -3.72
N PRO A 34 -6.32 -16.64 -4.43
CA PRO A 34 -5.40 -17.78 -4.33
C PRO A 34 -3.94 -17.45 -4.68
N GLU A 35 -3.70 -16.52 -5.60
CA GLU A 35 -2.34 -16.10 -5.97
C GLU A 35 -1.62 -15.35 -4.84
N VAL A 36 -2.35 -14.80 -3.87
CA VAL A 36 -1.77 -14.02 -2.78
C VAL A 36 -1.12 -14.92 -1.74
N THR A 37 -1.79 -16.00 -1.33
CA THR A 37 -1.28 -16.93 -0.30
C THR A 37 -0.05 -17.71 -0.76
N THR A 38 0.19 -17.77 -2.07
CA THR A 38 1.40 -18.39 -2.65
C THR A 38 2.59 -17.43 -2.73
N ILE A 39 2.35 -16.11 -2.70
CA ILE A 39 3.35 -15.06 -2.87
C ILE A 39 3.70 -14.37 -1.54
N PHE A 40 2.71 -14.20 -0.67
CA PHE A 40 2.84 -13.53 0.61
C PHE A 40 2.64 -14.54 1.74
N GLU A 41 3.62 -14.61 2.64
CA GLU A 41 3.57 -15.52 3.78
C GLU A 41 2.46 -15.12 4.76
N HIS A 42 2.29 -13.82 4.99
CA HIS A 42 1.31 -13.30 5.93
C HIS A 42 0.53 -12.08 5.38
N ARG A 43 -0.66 -11.84 5.95
CA ARG A 43 -1.48 -10.64 5.71
C ARG A 43 -0.68 -9.33 5.85
N LYS A 44 0.27 -9.30 6.78
CA LYS A 44 1.18 -8.16 6.99
C LYS A 44 2.07 -7.90 5.78
N ASP A 45 2.58 -8.93 5.12
CA ASP A 45 3.48 -8.78 3.97
C ASP A 45 2.75 -8.23 2.75
N LEU A 46 1.49 -8.66 2.56
CA LEU A 46 0.60 -8.06 1.58
C LEU A 46 0.33 -6.59 1.91
N PHE A 47 -0.02 -6.28 3.17
CA PHE A 47 -0.26 -4.89 3.59
C PHE A 47 0.96 -4.00 3.34
N LEU A 48 2.17 -4.45 3.69
CA LEU A 48 3.41 -3.72 3.43
C LEU A 48 3.66 -3.52 1.94
N ALA A 49 3.32 -4.51 1.10
CA ALA A 49 3.46 -4.38 -0.34
C ALA A 49 2.45 -3.37 -0.94
N LEU A 50 1.22 -3.34 -0.44
CA LEU A 50 0.23 -2.31 -0.79
C LEU A 50 0.70 -0.92 -0.33
N GLN A 51 1.27 -0.81 0.87
CA GLN A 51 1.83 0.45 1.37
C GLN A 51 3.00 0.91 0.50
N ALA A 52 3.90 0.00 0.10
CA ALA A 52 4.98 0.31 -0.82
C ALA A 52 4.48 0.78 -2.19
N LYS A 53 3.43 0.14 -2.74
CA LYS A 53 2.77 0.58 -3.97
C LYS A 53 2.18 1.99 -3.83
N TRP A 54 1.54 2.28 -2.69
CA TRP A 54 1.00 3.61 -2.39
C TRP A 54 2.12 4.66 -2.32
N SER A 55 3.18 4.41 -1.55
CA SER A 55 4.30 5.34 -1.42
C SER A 55 4.94 5.66 -2.77
N ARG A 56 5.13 4.65 -3.63
CA ARG A 56 5.66 4.87 -4.99
C ARG A 56 4.70 5.66 -5.87
N THR A 57 3.40 5.40 -5.77
CA THR A 57 2.38 6.14 -6.53
C THR A 57 2.35 7.60 -6.11
N LEU A 58 2.29 7.86 -4.80
CA LEU A 58 2.29 9.21 -4.25
C LEU A 58 3.58 9.96 -4.60
N ALA A 59 4.74 9.30 -4.53
CA ALA A 59 6.01 9.89 -4.96
C ALA A 59 5.97 10.35 -6.43
N GLY A 60 5.44 9.52 -7.33
CA GLY A 60 5.31 9.90 -8.74
C GLY A 60 4.40 11.11 -8.96
N TYR A 61 3.29 11.22 -8.21
CA TYR A 61 2.44 12.41 -8.26
C TYR A 61 3.15 13.63 -7.67
N MET A 62 3.86 13.50 -6.55
CA MET A 62 4.63 14.60 -5.97
C MET A 62 5.73 15.10 -6.92
N GLU A 63 6.41 14.20 -7.63
CA GLU A 63 7.40 14.54 -8.65
C GLU A 63 6.75 15.30 -9.82
N TYR A 64 5.58 14.84 -10.29
CA TYR A 64 4.84 15.51 -11.37
C TYR A 64 4.40 16.93 -10.97
N GLU A 65 3.75 17.10 -9.81
CA GLU A 65 3.28 18.41 -9.35
C GLU A 65 4.44 19.38 -9.08
N LEU A 66 5.63 18.86 -8.74
CA LEU A 66 6.80 19.67 -8.41
C LEU A 66 7.61 20.11 -9.64
N TYR A 67 7.67 19.27 -10.68
CA TYR A 67 8.61 19.48 -11.80
C TYR A 67 7.96 19.56 -13.17
N ASP A 68 6.81 18.91 -13.38
CA ASP A 68 6.23 18.73 -14.71
C ASP A 68 4.99 19.61 -14.94
N ASP A 69 4.38 20.15 -13.88
CA ASP A 69 3.22 21.02 -13.98
C ASP A 69 3.60 22.53 -13.93
N GLU A 70 3.59 23.16 -15.11
CA GLU A 70 3.88 24.60 -15.26
C GLU A 70 2.86 25.50 -14.54
N GLU A 71 1.60 25.05 -14.36
CA GLU A 71 0.57 25.83 -13.66
C GLU A 71 0.86 25.90 -12.15
N ASN A 72 1.53 24.89 -11.62
CA ASN A 72 1.86 24.75 -10.20
C ASN A 72 3.24 25.33 -9.84
N SER A 73 3.98 25.85 -10.82
CA SER A 73 5.28 26.48 -10.63
C SER A 73 5.21 27.70 -9.69
N GLY A 74 5.89 27.61 -8.55
CA GLY A 74 5.95 28.67 -7.54
C GLY A 74 4.91 28.54 -6.41
N MET A 75 4.07 27.50 -6.44
CA MET A 75 3.19 27.17 -5.32
C MET A 75 4.00 26.62 -4.13
N ASN A 76 3.44 26.75 -2.92
CA ASN A 76 4.09 26.23 -1.73
C ASN A 76 4.03 24.69 -1.69
N SER A 77 4.97 24.07 -0.97
CA SER A 77 5.10 22.62 -0.89
C SER A 77 3.91 21.91 -0.25
N GLU A 78 3.17 22.58 0.64
CA GLU A 78 1.99 22.01 1.30
C GLU A 78 0.84 21.84 0.31
N TYR A 79 0.59 22.86 -0.50
CA TYR A 79 -0.40 22.82 -1.58
C TYR A 79 -0.06 21.73 -2.61
N LEU A 80 1.19 21.67 -3.06
CA LEU A 80 1.63 20.64 -4.02
C LEU A 80 1.45 19.22 -3.46
N ALA A 81 1.75 19.02 -2.17
CA ALA A 81 1.53 17.74 -1.51
C ALA A 81 0.04 17.38 -1.41
N GLU A 82 -0.83 18.35 -1.16
CA GLU A 82 -2.28 18.16 -1.14
C GLU A 82 -2.83 17.78 -2.52
N VAL A 83 -2.42 18.47 -3.57
CA VAL A 83 -2.82 18.16 -4.96
C VAL A 83 -2.34 16.76 -5.35
N ALA A 84 -1.06 16.45 -5.10
CA ALA A 84 -0.50 15.13 -5.37
C ALA A 84 -1.24 14.01 -4.62
N TRP A 85 -1.58 14.25 -3.35
CA TRP A 85 -2.38 13.33 -2.54
C TRP A 85 -3.75 13.07 -3.17
N ASN A 86 -4.49 14.14 -3.49
CA ASN A 86 -5.82 14.04 -4.07
C ASN A 86 -5.80 13.31 -5.42
N ASN A 87 -4.82 13.62 -6.27
CA ASN A 87 -4.63 12.95 -7.56
C ASN A 87 -4.29 11.46 -7.38
N ALA A 88 -3.41 11.12 -6.44
CA ALA A 88 -3.08 9.73 -6.12
C ALA A 88 -4.30 8.95 -5.59
N VAL A 89 -5.10 9.57 -4.72
CA VAL A 89 -6.34 8.96 -4.19
C VAL A 89 -7.35 8.73 -5.31
N ALA A 90 -7.59 9.74 -6.16
CA ALA A 90 -8.50 9.63 -7.29
C ALA A 90 -8.09 8.52 -8.26
N ARG A 91 -6.78 8.32 -8.45
CA ARG A 91 -6.24 7.27 -9.33
C ARG A 91 -6.30 5.87 -8.73
N GLN A 92 -6.12 5.76 -7.41
CA GLN A 92 -6.00 4.49 -6.68
C GLN A 92 -6.97 4.41 -5.46
N PRO A 93 -8.29 4.60 -5.65
CA PRO A 93 -9.22 4.73 -4.53
C PRO A 93 -9.37 3.42 -3.74
N THR A 94 -9.31 2.26 -4.40
CA THR A 94 -9.38 0.95 -3.73
C THR A 94 -8.15 0.69 -2.87
N LEU A 95 -6.96 1.04 -3.37
CA LEU A 95 -5.71 0.91 -2.61
C LEU A 95 -5.75 1.77 -1.34
N ARG A 96 -6.13 3.04 -1.48
CA ARG A 96 -6.25 3.97 -0.34
C ARG A 96 -7.22 3.41 0.71
N ARG A 97 -8.43 3.00 0.29
CA ARG A 97 -9.46 2.42 1.17
C ARG A 97 -8.97 1.20 1.95
N LEU A 98 -8.25 0.28 1.29
CA LEU A 98 -7.69 -0.90 1.94
C LEU A 98 -6.62 -0.50 2.96
N LEU A 99 -5.76 0.47 2.66
CA LEU A 99 -4.76 0.94 3.62
C LEU A 99 -5.40 1.59 4.84
N ASP A 100 -6.37 2.48 4.64
CA ASP A 100 -7.10 3.15 5.73
C ASP A 100 -7.83 2.16 6.64
N SER A 101 -8.48 1.17 6.04
CA SER A 101 -9.27 0.19 6.80
C SER A 101 -8.43 -0.84 7.56
N ASN A 102 -7.12 -0.94 7.28
CA ASN A 102 -6.26 -2.01 7.80
C ASN A 102 -5.00 -1.50 8.52
N GLU A 103 -4.95 -0.22 8.92
CA GLU A 103 -3.80 0.39 9.64
C GLU A 103 -3.39 -0.37 10.92
N PHE A 104 -4.34 -1.05 11.56
CA PHE A 104 -4.12 -1.84 12.78
C PHE A 104 -3.15 -3.01 12.60
N LEU A 105 -2.92 -3.48 11.37
CA LEU A 105 -1.94 -4.53 11.06
C LEU A 105 -0.51 -4.10 11.36
N LEU A 106 -0.22 -2.79 11.34
CA LEU A 106 1.07 -2.23 11.79
C LEU A 106 1.20 -2.21 13.31
N ILE A 107 0.08 -2.09 14.03
CA ILE A 107 0.07 -1.99 15.49
C ILE A 107 0.27 -3.38 16.11
N LYS A 108 -0.50 -4.40 15.68
CA LYS A 108 -0.38 -5.77 16.24
C LYS A 108 1.03 -6.37 16.13
N GLY A 109 1.76 -6.07 15.05
CA GLY A 109 3.13 -6.55 14.88
C GLY A 109 4.10 -6.02 15.93
N ARG A 110 3.89 -4.79 16.42
CA ARG A 110 4.74 -4.15 17.44
C ARG A 110 4.60 -4.83 18.80
N TRP A 111 3.37 -5.17 19.18
CA TRP A 111 3.08 -5.86 20.43
C TRP A 111 3.52 -7.33 20.42
N ALA A 112 3.43 -8.01 19.27
CA ALA A 112 3.88 -9.39 19.13
C ALA A 112 5.41 -9.54 19.20
N VAL A 113 6.16 -8.56 18.70
CA VAL A 113 7.64 -8.53 18.84
C VAL A 113 8.02 -8.27 20.29
N SER A 114 7.45 -7.26 20.94
CA SER A 114 7.72 -6.99 22.36
C SER A 114 7.34 -8.17 23.26
N ALA A 115 6.20 -8.83 23.02
CA ALA A 115 5.79 -10.01 23.79
C ALA A 115 6.75 -11.20 23.64
N ARG A 116 7.36 -11.38 22.46
CA ARG A 116 8.40 -12.40 22.24
C ARG A 116 9.68 -12.06 23.00
N GLU A 117 10.14 -10.81 22.95
CA GLU A 117 11.31 -10.35 23.69
C GLU A 117 11.16 -10.58 25.21
N PHE A 118 9.98 -10.25 25.76
CA PHE A 118 9.65 -10.54 27.16
C PHE A 118 9.68 -12.04 27.50
N ALA A 119 9.18 -12.90 26.61
CA ALA A 119 9.14 -14.35 26.84
C ALA A 119 10.51 -15.03 26.71
N SER A 120 11.45 -14.46 25.95
CA SER A 120 12.82 -14.97 25.79
C SER A 120 13.82 -14.45 26.83
N SER A 121 13.40 -13.53 27.70
CA SER A 121 14.20 -13.01 28.83
C SER A 121 13.86 -13.66 30.18
N SER A 122 13.07 -14.73 30.20
CA SER A 122 12.76 -15.56 31.38
C SER A 122 13.28 -16.98 31.18
#